data_AF-A0A0C3D172-F1
#
_entry.id   AF-A0A0C3D172-F1
#
_cell.length_a   1.000
_cell.length_b   1.000
_cell.length_c   1.000
_cell.angle_alpha   90.00
_cell.angle_beta   90.00
_cell.angle_gamma   90.00
#
_symmetry.space_group_name_H-M   'P 1'
#
loop_
_entity.id
_entity.type
_entity.pdbx_description
1 polymer ?
#
loop_
_entity_poly.entity_id
_entity_poly.type
_entity_poly.pdbx_seq_one_letter_code
_entity_poly.pdbx_strand_id
1 'polypeptide(L)'
;MDYTPQLTCDFCNIPLNNALIFPCGRCNLIQYCGTRCVKNGWRSGNKRHKLFCQFMKDGESQRIVMQEYSKTFPWTQKFVQDDGTFNVPAYLFMHKHFGKGKSFGWWTRSEPGDVNEWGSTLLDTTHIADRKGWNLPDTQIPWLDFSTKGSTAPPQSPPSFEHNWASYYEWRGIHVDSPACLLLHWPLTVYRLLYILGLVPMGTPKKRRRLIIRLVGIEREVDILPLYGELALLLPNTDLDIIFFGPGVTGILQRAKGQPRCLASAKNPYEYTAPPVSGGGTVKISLSNEGPFWGAHRHRSRYPTPDALIACNAGLGAYPNWYDVTLASITRDIPFAITDYREISLQINAKLVLNDNLMEARQTFWQHIKLTPTEEKRLQNRLHAKYSYKIGVNPFGRLGPQSRHDNIPGPYAVNGFEMVVTPVNLAHK
;
A
#
# COMPACT_ATOMS: atom_id res chain seq x y z
N MET A 1 -27.21 3.40 -7.58
CA MET A 1 -27.07 4.64 -8.36
C MET A 1 -25.99 4.36 -9.39
N ASP A 2 -26.35 4.33 -10.67
CA ASP A 2 -25.39 4.14 -11.76
C ASP A 2 -24.50 5.37 -11.87
N TYR A 3 -23.35 5.31 -11.21
CA TYR A 3 -22.28 6.29 -11.37
C TYR A 3 -21.45 5.87 -12.58
N THR A 4 -22.04 5.88 -13.78
CA THR A 4 -21.26 5.73 -15.01
C THR A 4 -20.47 7.03 -15.16
N PRO A 5 -19.14 7.02 -15.04
CA PRO A 5 -18.36 8.26 -15.14
C PRO A 5 -18.63 8.87 -16.52
N GLN A 6 -19.19 10.07 -16.54
CA GLN A 6 -19.44 10.76 -17.79
C GLN A 6 -18.08 11.09 -18.40
N LEU A 7 -17.80 10.50 -19.56
CA LEU A 7 -16.51 10.68 -20.23
C LEU A 7 -16.37 12.15 -20.64
N THR A 8 -15.30 12.82 -20.21
CA THR A 8 -15.05 14.25 -20.49
C THR A 8 -13.79 14.44 -21.30
N CYS A 9 -13.74 15.51 -22.11
CA CYS A 9 -12.53 15.95 -22.80
C CYS A 9 -11.43 16.30 -21.78
N ASP A 10 -10.27 15.65 -21.86
CA ASP A 10 -9.13 15.86 -20.95
C ASP A 10 -8.48 17.25 -21.03
N PHE A 11 -8.89 18.09 -21.99
CA PHE A 11 -8.42 19.47 -22.10
C PHE A 11 -9.43 20.49 -21.58
N CYS A 12 -10.71 20.39 -21.95
CA CYS A 12 -11.73 21.40 -21.63
C CYS A 12 -12.81 20.92 -20.64
N ASN A 13 -12.72 19.67 -20.16
CA ASN A 13 -13.66 19.03 -19.23
C ASN A 13 -15.12 18.98 -19.71
N ILE A 14 -15.38 19.23 -21.00
CA ILE A 14 -16.72 19.11 -21.58
C ILE A 14 -17.06 17.63 -21.77
N PRO A 15 -18.26 17.16 -21.36
CA PRO A 15 -18.73 15.80 -21.63
C PRO A 15 -18.65 15.42 -23.11
N LEU A 16 -18.21 14.19 -23.39
CA LEU A 16 -18.06 13.61 -24.73
C LEU A 16 -19.31 12.85 -25.18
N ASN A 17 -20.49 13.18 -24.63
CA ASN A 17 -21.76 12.48 -24.88
C ASN A 17 -22.05 12.40 -26.38
N ASN A 18 -22.04 11.18 -26.94
CA ASN A 18 -22.35 10.88 -28.34
C ASN A 18 -21.52 11.64 -29.39
N ALA A 19 -20.38 12.22 -29.00
CA ALA A 19 -19.47 12.94 -29.90
C ALA A 19 -18.41 12.00 -30.50
N LEU A 20 -17.88 12.35 -31.67
CA LEU A 20 -16.65 11.74 -32.18
C LEU A 20 -15.51 12.00 -31.18
N ILE A 21 -14.99 10.92 -30.60
CA ILE A 21 -13.89 10.97 -29.64
C ILE A 21 -12.57 10.97 -30.41
N PHE A 22 -11.71 11.92 -30.10
CA PHE A 22 -10.37 12.03 -30.67
C PHE A 22 -9.34 11.57 -29.63
N PRO A 23 -8.89 10.29 -29.63
CA PRO A 23 -7.84 9.84 -28.73
C PRO A 23 -6.48 10.42 -29.13
N CYS A 24 -5.56 10.53 -28.17
CA CYS A 24 -4.15 10.77 -28.48
C CYS A 24 -3.57 9.58 -29.26
N GLY A 25 -3.15 9.78 -30.50
CA GLY A 25 -2.58 8.71 -31.34
C GLY A 25 -1.26 8.09 -30.87
N ARG A 26 -0.66 8.56 -29.76
CA ARG A 26 0.56 7.97 -29.18
C ARG A 26 0.27 7.07 -27.98
N CYS A 27 -0.52 7.54 -27.01
CA CYS A 27 -0.82 6.75 -25.81
C CYS A 27 -2.20 6.09 -25.84
N ASN A 28 -3.13 6.54 -26.69
CA ASN A 28 -4.55 6.12 -26.75
C ASN A 28 -5.34 6.23 -25.44
N LEU A 29 -4.76 6.89 -24.43
CA LEU A 29 -5.29 6.94 -23.07
C LEU A 29 -5.96 8.27 -22.69
N ILE A 30 -5.71 9.31 -23.48
CA ILE A 30 -6.28 10.65 -23.32
C ILE A 30 -7.24 10.90 -24.47
N GLN A 31 -8.38 11.50 -24.18
CA GLN A 31 -9.49 11.68 -25.10
C GLN A 31 -9.91 13.15 -25.19
N TYR A 32 -10.18 13.59 -26.41
CA TYR A 32 -10.53 14.97 -26.70
C TYR A 32 -11.83 15.06 -27.50
N CYS A 33 -12.54 16.18 -27.36
CA CYS A 33 -13.74 16.47 -28.16
C CYS A 33 -13.44 16.92 -29.60
N GLY A 34 -12.17 17.13 -29.96
CA GLY A 34 -11.80 17.61 -31.29
C GLY A 34 -10.31 17.94 -31.43
N THR A 35 -9.88 18.10 -32.68
CA THR A 35 -8.48 18.36 -33.06
C THR A 35 -7.90 19.64 -32.43
N ARG A 36 -8.74 20.64 -32.13
CA ARG A 36 -8.34 21.84 -31.37
C ARG A 36 -7.88 21.49 -29.96
N CYS A 37 -8.66 20.69 -29.24
CA CYS A 37 -8.33 20.22 -27.90
C CYS A 37 -7.12 19.28 -27.90
N VAL A 38 -6.95 18.44 -28.93
CA VAL A 38 -5.73 17.65 -29.14
C VAL A 38 -4.49 18.54 -29.23
N LYS A 39 -4.51 19.54 -30.13
CA LYS A 39 -3.37 20.46 -30.34
C LYS A 39 -3.07 21.29 -29.10
N ASN A 40 -4.11 21.78 -28.42
CA ASN A 40 -3.95 22.60 -27.23
C ASN A 40 -3.46 21.75 -26.05
N GLY A 41 -4.09 20.61 -25.76
CA GLY A 41 -3.64 19.68 -24.72
C GLY A 41 -2.18 19.22 -24.89
N TRP A 42 -1.71 19.12 -26.13
CA TRP A 42 -0.30 18.85 -26.43
C TRP A 42 0.64 20.05 -26.19
N ARG A 43 0.20 21.28 -26.47
CA ARG A 43 1.04 22.51 -26.47
C ARG A 43 0.94 23.35 -25.19
N SER A 44 -0.10 23.17 -24.38
CA SER A 44 -0.40 24.03 -23.22
C SER A 44 0.54 23.83 -22.03
N GLY A 45 1.75 24.37 -22.12
CA GLY A 45 2.62 24.72 -20.98
C GLY A 45 2.61 23.71 -19.83
N ASN A 46 2.48 24.16 -18.58
CA ASN A 46 2.55 23.32 -17.37
C ASN A 46 1.32 22.41 -17.11
N LYS A 47 0.37 22.26 -18.04
CA LYS A 47 -0.83 21.40 -17.93
C LYS A 47 -0.76 20.21 -18.91
N ARG A 48 0.14 19.28 -18.64
CA ARG A 48 0.94 18.55 -19.64
C ARG A 48 0.39 17.16 -19.99
N HIS A 49 -0.29 17.01 -21.12
CA HIS A 49 -0.35 15.68 -21.76
C HIS A 49 1.03 15.28 -22.32
N LYS A 50 1.72 16.18 -23.05
CA LYS A 50 3.02 15.90 -23.70
C LYS A 50 4.09 15.33 -22.77
N LEU A 51 4.19 15.83 -21.53
CA LEU A 51 5.22 15.35 -20.60
C LEU A 51 4.95 13.95 -20.06
N PHE A 52 3.68 13.58 -19.92
CA PHE A 52 3.29 12.32 -19.32
C PHE A 52 2.81 11.30 -20.36
N CYS A 53 2.65 11.70 -21.62
CA CYS A 53 2.19 10.82 -22.71
C CYS A 53 3.05 9.56 -22.85
N GLN A 54 4.37 9.68 -22.68
CA GLN A 54 5.26 8.52 -22.73
C GLN A 54 5.03 7.60 -21.52
N PHE A 55 4.98 8.15 -20.31
CA PHE A 55 4.67 7.37 -19.10
C PHE A 55 3.29 6.70 -19.15
N MET A 56 2.29 7.35 -19.75
CA MET A 56 0.97 6.75 -19.98
C MET A 56 1.08 5.53 -20.89
N LYS A 57 1.79 5.65 -22.01
CA LYS A 57 2.00 4.55 -22.96
C LYS A 57 2.75 3.38 -22.30
N ASP A 58 3.81 3.68 -21.56
CA ASP A 58 4.63 2.67 -20.90
C ASP A 58 3.85 1.99 -19.77
N GLY A 59 3.11 2.76 -18.98
CA GLY A 59 2.24 2.24 -17.93
C GLY A 59 1.15 1.30 -18.46
N GLU A 60 0.61 1.55 -19.65
CA GLU A 60 -0.40 0.65 -20.26
C GLU A 60 0.15 -0.76 -20.52
N SER A 61 1.44 -0.90 -20.83
CA SER A 61 2.06 -2.23 -21.00
C SER A 61 2.01 -3.07 -19.72
N GLN A 62 1.96 -2.42 -18.55
CA GLN A 62 1.85 -3.09 -17.25
C GLN A 62 0.48 -3.74 -17.02
N ARG A 63 -0.53 -3.38 -17.82
CA ARG A 63 -1.85 -4.04 -17.77
C ARG A 63 -1.72 -5.54 -18.03
N ILE A 64 -0.89 -5.93 -19.00
CA ILE A 64 -0.67 -7.33 -19.36
C ILE A 64 -0.05 -8.07 -18.16
N VAL A 65 0.99 -7.49 -17.54
CA VAL A 65 1.64 -8.06 -16.35
C VAL A 65 0.62 -8.29 -15.23
N MET A 66 -0.22 -7.29 -14.94
CA MET A 66 -1.27 -7.41 -13.91
C MET A 66 -2.33 -8.46 -14.26
N GLN A 67 -2.69 -8.60 -15.54
CA GLN A 67 -3.63 -9.61 -16.01
C GLN A 67 -3.06 -11.02 -15.84
N GLU A 68 -1.78 -11.23 -16.15
CA GLU A 68 -1.12 -12.52 -15.92
C GLU A 68 -1.15 -12.93 -14.45
N TYR A 69 -0.97 -11.98 -13.52
CA TYR A 69 -1.13 -12.28 -12.09
C TYR A 69 -2.54 -12.76 -11.75
N SER A 70 -3.60 -12.14 -12.29
CA SER A 70 -4.97 -12.62 -12.09
C SER A 70 -5.19 -14.02 -12.67
N LYS A 71 -4.63 -14.31 -13.86
CA LYS A 71 -4.82 -15.59 -14.55
C LYS A 71 -4.29 -16.79 -13.75
N THR A 72 -3.38 -16.56 -12.80
CA THR A 72 -2.93 -17.55 -11.81
C THR A 72 -4.09 -18.24 -11.09
N PHE A 73 -5.22 -17.55 -10.95
CA PHE A 73 -6.35 -17.98 -10.14
C PHE A 73 -7.57 -18.28 -11.02
N PRO A 74 -8.00 -19.56 -11.17
CA PRO A 74 -9.10 -19.93 -12.07
C PRO A 74 -10.42 -19.20 -11.77
N TRP A 75 -10.70 -18.93 -10.49
CA TRP A 75 -11.92 -18.25 -10.05
C TRP A 75 -11.98 -16.78 -10.50
N THR A 76 -10.87 -16.15 -10.88
CA THR A 76 -10.87 -14.75 -11.34
C THR A 76 -11.51 -14.59 -12.71
N GLN A 77 -11.42 -15.61 -13.58
CA GLN A 77 -11.82 -15.54 -14.98
C GLN A 77 -13.28 -15.12 -15.18
N LYS A 78 -14.17 -15.53 -14.27
CA LYS A 78 -15.60 -15.21 -14.30
C LYS A 78 -15.91 -13.74 -13.99
N PHE A 79 -14.94 -12.98 -13.51
CA PHE A 79 -15.09 -11.60 -13.07
C PHE A 79 -14.13 -10.65 -13.81
N VAL A 80 -13.44 -11.15 -14.84
CA VAL A 80 -12.68 -10.30 -15.77
C VAL A 80 -13.67 -9.71 -16.77
N GLN A 81 -13.58 -8.39 -16.98
CA GLN A 81 -14.39 -7.65 -17.95
C GLN A 81 -13.74 -7.66 -19.34
N ASP A 82 -14.49 -7.18 -20.34
CA ASP A 82 -14.03 -7.11 -21.75
C ASP A 82 -12.76 -6.25 -21.92
N ASP A 83 -12.56 -5.25 -21.05
CA ASP A 83 -11.34 -4.42 -21.00
C ASP A 83 -10.17 -5.10 -20.24
N GLY A 84 -10.38 -6.34 -19.82
CA GLY A 84 -9.45 -7.17 -19.08
C GLY A 84 -9.25 -6.72 -17.62
N THR A 85 -10.14 -5.91 -17.06
CA THR A 85 -10.11 -5.55 -15.63
C THR A 85 -10.88 -6.54 -14.76
N PHE A 86 -10.32 -6.83 -13.58
CA PHE A 86 -10.93 -7.72 -12.59
C PHE A 86 -11.92 -6.95 -11.70
N ASN A 87 -13.20 -7.36 -11.74
CA ASN A 87 -14.28 -6.77 -10.96
C ASN A 87 -14.33 -7.36 -9.54
N VAL A 88 -13.46 -6.84 -8.67
CA VAL A 88 -13.41 -7.28 -7.26
C VAL A 88 -14.74 -7.07 -6.52
N PRO A 89 -15.45 -5.92 -6.66
CA PRO A 89 -16.77 -5.76 -6.04
C PRO A 89 -17.77 -6.85 -6.40
N ALA A 90 -17.86 -7.23 -7.67
CA ALA A 90 -18.74 -8.30 -8.12
C ALA A 90 -18.35 -9.66 -7.52
N TYR A 91 -17.05 -9.96 -7.47
CA TYR A 91 -16.55 -11.17 -6.79
C TYR A 91 -17.00 -11.20 -5.33
N LEU A 92 -16.74 -10.13 -4.58
CA LEU A 92 -17.10 -10.06 -3.16
C LEU A 92 -18.61 -10.14 -2.95
N PHE A 93 -19.41 -9.53 -3.81
CA PHE A 93 -20.88 -9.55 -3.71
C PHE A 93 -21.42 -10.97 -3.90
N MET A 94 -20.98 -11.65 -4.97
CA MET A 94 -21.39 -13.03 -5.26
C MET A 94 -21.01 -14.02 -4.16
N HIS A 95 -19.93 -13.76 -3.44
CA HIS A 95 -19.44 -14.60 -2.34
C HIS A 95 -19.86 -14.10 -0.96
N LYS A 96 -20.81 -13.16 -0.86
CA LYS A 96 -21.33 -12.61 0.42
C LYS A 96 -20.26 -11.97 1.31
N HIS A 97 -19.20 -11.46 0.69
CA HIS A 97 -18.12 -10.70 1.33
C HIS A 97 -18.24 -9.19 1.07
N PHE A 98 -19.25 -8.75 0.32
CA PHE A 98 -19.50 -7.33 0.09
C PHE A 98 -20.45 -6.77 1.14
N GLY A 99 -19.91 -6.15 2.18
CA GLY A 99 -20.70 -5.47 3.20
C GLY A 99 -19.86 -4.92 4.35
N LYS A 100 -20.54 -4.60 5.45
CA LYS A 100 -19.98 -3.84 6.55
C LYS A 100 -20.29 -4.47 7.90
N GLY A 101 -19.34 -4.37 8.81
CA GLY A 101 -19.46 -4.79 10.20
C GLY A 101 -18.94 -6.20 10.45
N LYS A 102 -19.01 -6.62 11.72
CA LYS A 102 -18.37 -7.85 12.22
C LYS A 102 -18.86 -9.14 11.55
N SER A 103 -20.06 -9.15 10.99
CA SER A 103 -20.59 -10.30 10.25
C SER A 103 -19.82 -10.59 8.95
N PHE A 104 -19.08 -9.59 8.43
CA PHE A 104 -18.24 -9.74 7.25
C PHE A 104 -16.78 -10.02 7.60
N GLY A 105 -16.45 -10.20 8.88
CA GLY A 105 -15.07 -10.45 9.32
C GLY A 105 -14.11 -9.36 8.82
N TRP A 106 -12.97 -9.77 8.29
CA TRP A 106 -11.94 -8.89 7.71
C TRP A 106 -12.27 -8.40 6.30
N TRP A 107 -13.38 -8.86 5.72
CA TRP A 107 -13.93 -8.33 4.47
C TRP A 107 -14.77 -7.08 4.69
N THR A 108 -14.97 -6.66 5.94
CA THR A 108 -15.74 -5.45 6.27
C THR A 108 -15.23 -4.25 5.47
N ARG A 109 -16.16 -3.51 4.89
CA ARG A 109 -15.89 -2.28 4.14
C ARG A 109 -16.66 -1.14 4.78
N SER A 110 -16.05 0.03 4.79
CA SER A 110 -16.75 1.30 5.03
C SER A 110 -16.99 1.99 3.69
N GLU A 111 -17.98 2.87 3.63
CA GLU A 111 -18.20 3.70 2.44
C GLU A 111 -16.97 4.58 2.17
N PRO A 112 -16.63 4.86 0.90
CA PRO A 112 -15.53 5.77 0.57
C PRO A 112 -15.71 7.13 1.27
N GLY A 113 -14.68 7.57 1.99
CA GLY A 113 -14.70 8.85 2.70
C GLY A 113 -15.28 8.82 4.11
N ASP A 114 -15.84 7.70 4.57
CA ASP A 114 -16.32 7.57 5.95
C ASP A 114 -15.19 7.18 6.92
N VAL A 115 -14.30 8.15 7.18
CA VAL A 115 -13.17 8.02 8.10
C VAL A 115 -13.58 7.67 9.53
N ASN A 116 -14.85 7.89 9.89
CA ASN A 116 -15.37 7.67 11.24
C ASN A 116 -15.71 6.20 11.52
N GLU A 117 -15.57 5.32 10.53
CA GLU A 117 -15.99 3.92 10.64
C GLU A 117 -14.84 2.92 10.65
N TRP A 118 -13.67 3.29 10.13
CA TRP A 118 -12.50 2.41 10.06
C TRP A 118 -12.03 1.95 11.43
N GLY A 119 -11.80 0.66 11.62
CA GLY A 119 -11.27 0.11 12.87
C GLY A 119 -12.30 -0.03 13.97
N SER A 120 -13.61 0.04 13.67
CA SER A 120 -14.68 -0.09 14.67
C SER A 120 -14.59 -1.39 15.47
N THR A 121 -13.99 -2.45 14.91
CA THR A 121 -13.72 -3.71 15.62
C THR A 121 -12.72 -3.54 16.77
N LEU A 122 -11.85 -2.53 16.73
CA LEU A 122 -10.89 -2.25 17.79
C LEU A 122 -11.51 -1.57 19.02
N LEU A 123 -12.80 -1.21 18.96
CA LEU A 123 -13.56 -0.78 20.13
C LEU A 123 -14.01 -1.96 21.01
N ASP A 124 -13.87 -3.20 20.51
CA ASP A 124 -14.10 -4.40 21.32
C ASP A 124 -12.93 -4.69 22.26
N THR A 125 -13.14 -5.61 23.20
CA THR A 125 -12.10 -6.07 24.13
C THR A 125 -11.23 -7.19 23.56
N THR A 126 -11.65 -7.84 22.48
CA THR A 126 -10.97 -9.00 21.87
C THR A 126 -11.11 -8.98 20.35
N HIS A 127 -10.11 -9.50 19.65
CA HIS A 127 -10.18 -9.66 18.19
C HIS A 127 -11.21 -10.69 17.77
N ILE A 128 -11.71 -10.55 16.55
CA ILE A 128 -12.47 -11.60 15.88
C ILE A 128 -11.55 -12.81 15.71
N ALA A 129 -12.04 -14.00 16.10
CA ALA A 129 -11.30 -15.25 15.92
C ALA A 129 -11.00 -15.52 14.43
N ASP A 130 -9.84 -16.14 14.15
CA ASP A 130 -9.27 -16.32 12.79
C ASP A 130 -10.30 -16.85 11.76
N ARG A 131 -10.99 -17.95 12.08
CA ARG A 131 -12.09 -18.54 11.26
C ARG A 131 -13.15 -17.52 10.87
N LYS A 132 -13.64 -16.78 11.86
CA LYS A 132 -14.72 -15.81 11.68
C LYS A 132 -14.22 -14.55 10.98
N GLY A 133 -12.95 -14.20 11.17
CA GLY A 133 -12.28 -13.10 10.48
C GLY A 133 -12.17 -13.38 9.00
N TRP A 134 -11.66 -14.55 8.62
CA TRP A 134 -11.60 -14.97 7.22
C TRP A 134 -12.97 -15.23 6.62
N ASN A 135 -13.94 -15.76 7.37
CA ASN A 135 -15.26 -16.09 6.82
C ASN A 135 -15.19 -16.94 5.52
N LEU A 136 -14.13 -17.73 5.36
CA LEU A 136 -13.91 -18.63 4.22
C LEU A 136 -14.05 -20.09 4.67
N PRO A 137 -14.23 -21.03 3.73
CA PRO A 137 -14.07 -22.45 4.03
C PRO A 137 -12.68 -22.73 4.63
N ASP A 138 -12.59 -23.65 5.59
CA ASP A 138 -11.35 -23.97 6.30
C ASP A 138 -10.16 -24.32 5.39
N THR A 139 -10.43 -24.97 4.25
CA THR A 139 -9.43 -25.36 3.25
C THR A 139 -8.85 -24.17 2.47
N GLN A 140 -9.48 -23.00 2.58
CA GLN A 140 -9.08 -21.76 1.90
C GLN A 140 -8.48 -20.73 2.87
N ILE A 141 -8.45 -21.03 4.17
CA ILE A 141 -7.93 -20.11 5.19
C ILE A 141 -6.40 -20.24 5.31
N PRO A 142 -5.63 -19.13 5.20
CA PRO A 142 -4.22 -19.11 5.54
C PRO A 142 -4.04 -19.03 7.07
N TRP A 143 -4.21 -20.17 7.75
CA TRP A 143 -4.21 -20.29 9.21
C TRP A 143 -3.02 -19.61 9.89
N LEU A 144 -3.27 -18.80 10.92
CA LEU A 144 -2.22 -18.36 11.86
C LEU A 144 -2.29 -19.13 13.19
N ASP A 145 -3.44 -19.73 13.51
CA ASP A 145 -3.55 -20.68 14.62
C ASP A 145 -3.15 -22.10 14.20
N PHE A 146 -1.95 -22.50 14.61
CA PHE A 146 -1.39 -23.84 14.38
C PHE A 146 -1.53 -24.78 15.59
N SER A 147 -2.19 -24.33 16.66
CA SER A 147 -2.34 -25.10 17.90
C SER A 147 -3.54 -26.05 17.89
N THR A 148 -4.50 -25.81 16.99
CA THR A 148 -5.76 -26.55 16.91
C THR A 148 -5.58 -27.87 16.14
N LYS A 149 -6.03 -29.00 16.71
CA LYS A 149 -6.06 -30.30 15.99
C LYS A 149 -6.81 -30.16 14.66
N GLY A 150 -6.14 -30.49 13.56
CA GLY A 150 -6.69 -30.38 12.20
C GLY A 150 -6.35 -29.08 11.47
N SER A 151 -5.60 -28.15 12.08
CA SER A 151 -5.00 -27.02 11.35
C SER A 151 -3.92 -27.52 10.37
N THR A 152 -3.70 -26.77 9.29
CA THR A 152 -2.54 -27.03 8.41
C THR A 152 -1.24 -26.89 9.19
N ALA A 153 -0.21 -27.63 8.80
CA ALA A 153 1.11 -27.46 9.40
C ALA A 153 1.64 -26.04 9.12
N PRO A 154 2.42 -25.44 10.04
CA PRO A 154 3.12 -24.19 9.76
C PRO A 154 3.99 -24.32 8.50
N PRO A 155 4.12 -23.26 7.68
CA PRO A 155 4.97 -23.32 6.50
C PRO A 155 6.44 -23.48 6.89
N GLN A 156 7.22 -24.07 6.00
CA GLN A 156 8.66 -24.24 6.18
C GLN A 156 9.38 -22.88 6.22
N SER A 157 10.38 -22.78 7.08
CA SER A 157 11.28 -21.62 7.21
C SER A 157 12.70 -21.99 6.78
N PRO A 158 13.44 -21.10 6.08
CA PRO A 158 13.01 -19.77 5.65
C PRO A 158 11.99 -19.83 4.50
N PRO A 159 11.22 -18.75 4.27
CA PRO A 159 10.34 -18.66 3.12
C PRO A 159 11.10 -18.91 1.81
N SER A 160 10.55 -19.78 0.97
CA SER A 160 11.14 -20.18 -0.31
C SER A 160 10.10 -20.06 -1.42
N PHE A 161 9.91 -18.85 -1.92
CA PHE A 161 9.00 -18.57 -3.03
C PHE A 161 9.57 -17.45 -3.90
N GLU A 162 9.16 -17.44 -5.17
CA GLU A 162 9.38 -16.31 -6.03
C GLU A 162 8.39 -15.20 -5.67
N HIS A 163 8.77 -13.93 -5.81
CA HIS A 163 7.87 -12.83 -5.46
C HIS A 163 6.70 -12.75 -6.46
N ASN A 164 5.71 -13.63 -6.31
CA ASN A 164 4.44 -13.74 -7.04
C ASN A 164 3.43 -14.54 -6.19
N TRP A 165 2.15 -14.41 -6.52
CA TRP A 165 1.08 -15.06 -5.76
C TRP A 165 1.08 -16.58 -5.88
N ALA A 166 1.43 -17.14 -7.05
CA ALA A 166 1.37 -18.58 -7.30
C ALA A 166 2.31 -19.36 -6.35
N SER A 167 3.58 -19.00 -6.35
CA SER A 167 4.60 -19.65 -5.51
C SER A 167 4.43 -19.31 -4.03
N TYR A 168 3.89 -18.14 -3.68
CA TYR A 168 3.49 -17.85 -2.29
C TYR A 168 2.37 -18.79 -1.82
N TYR A 169 1.32 -19.02 -2.62
CA TYR A 169 0.24 -19.96 -2.27
C TYR A 169 0.76 -21.38 -2.10
N GLU A 170 1.64 -21.82 -2.99
CA GLU A 170 2.29 -23.13 -2.92
C GLU A 170 3.11 -23.27 -1.63
N TRP A 171 4.03 -22.33 -1.36
CA TRP A 171 4.84 -22.32 -0.13
C TRP A 171 3.97 -22.29 1.13
N ARG A 172 2.88 -21.52 1.09
CA ARG A 172 1.99 -21.32 2.23
C ARG A 172 0.98 -22.46 2.44
N GLY A 173 0.85 -23.36 1.46
CA GLY A 173 -0.14 -24.44 1.47
C GLY A 173 -1.58 -23.95 1.33
N ILE A 174 -1.81 -22.84 0.63
CA ILE A 174 -3.14 -22.27 0.38
C ILE A 174 -3.71 -22.85 -0.91
N HIS A 175 -4.95 -23.34 -0.87
CA HIS A 175 -5.62 -23.82 -2.08
C HIS A 175 -5.79 -22.69 -3.11
N VAL A 176 -5.56 -22.98 -4.40
CA VAL A 176 -5.65 -21.99 -5.49
C VAL A 176 -7.03 -21.32 -5.60
N ASP A 177 -8.09 -22.00 -5.16
CA ASP A 177 -9.44 -21.42 -5.11
C ASP A 177 -9.66 -20.39 -3.99
N SER A 178 -8.69 -20.22 -3.10
CA SER A 178 -8.81 -19.25 -2.00
C SER A 178 -8.66 -17.81 -2.51
N PRO A 179 -9.59 -16.90 -2.18
CA PRO A 179 -9.45 -15.47 -2.44
C PRO A 179 -8.57 -14.74 -1.42
N ALA A 180 -7.82 -15.45 -0.57
CA ALA A 180 -7.04 -14.84 0.51
C ALA A 180 -6.10 -13.71 0.04
N CYS A 181 -5.55 -13.79 -1.18
CA CYS A 181 -4.76 -12.73 -1.82
C CYS A 181 -5.46 -11.36 -1.84
N LEU A 182 -6.80 -11.32 -1.91
CA LEU A 182 -7.58 -10.08 -1.90
C LEU A 182 -7.55 -9.35 -0.55
N LEU A 183 -7.09 -10.01 0.52
CA LEU A 183 -6.83 -9.44 1.84
C LEU A 183 -5.33 -9.45 2.19
N LEU A 184 -4.61 -10.52 1.87
CA LEU A 184 -3.18 -10.69 2.14
C LEU A 184 -2.28 -9.72 1.35
N HIS A 185 -2.79 -9.05 0.31
CA HIS A 185 -2.01 -8.06 -0.41
C HIS A 185 -1.46 -6.96 0.50
N TRP A 186 -2.11 -6.65 1.63
CA TRP A 186 -1.61 -5.66 2.60
C TRP A 186 -0.30 -6.11 3.28
N PRO A 187 -0.27 -7.21 4.06
CA PRO A 187 0.97 -7.67 4.68
C PRO A 187 2.03 -8.07 3.65
N LEU A 188 1.66 -8.71 2.54
CA LEU A 188 2.64 -9.15 1.54
C LEU A 188 3.26 -7.96 0.77
N THR A 189 2.52 -6.86 0.60
CA THR A 189 3.11 -5.60 0.11
C THR A 189 4.14 -5.06 1.10
N VAL A 190 3.85 -5.06 2.41
CA VAL A 190 4.84 -4.63 3.41
C VAL A 190 6.10 -5.49 3.36
N TYR A 191 5.94 -6.82 3.29
CA TYR A 191 7.06 -7.74 3.09
C TYR A 191 7.88 -7.39 1.84
N ARG A 192 7.21 -7.16 0.71
CA ARG A 192 7.85 -6.78 -0.55
C ARG A 192 8.62 -5.46 -0.44
N LEU A 193 8.04 -4.45 0.21
CA LEU A 193 8.71 -3.16 0.39
C LEU A 193 9.94 -3.28 1.31
N LEU A 194 9.87 -4.12 2.35
CA LEU A 194 11.06 -4.46 3.16
C LEU A 194 12.12 -5.21 2.34
N TYR A 195 11.70 -6.07 1.42
CA TYR A 195 12.62 -6.82 0.56
C TYR A 195 13.37 -5.90 -0.40
N ILE A 196 12.70 -4.99 -1.09
CA ILE A 196 13.37 -4.05 -2.02
C ILE A 196 14.24 -3.01 -1.29
N LEU A 197 13.98 -2.79 0.01
CA LEU A 197 14.87 -2.04 0.90
C LEU A 197 16.05 -2.89 1.40
N GLY A 198 16.12 -4.19 1.13
CA GLY A 198 17.20 -5.06 1.61
C GLY A 198 17.12 -5.38 3.11
N LEU A 199 15.93 -5.32 3.71
CA LEU A 199 15.71 -5.61 5.13
C LEU A 199 15.20 -7.03 5.37
N VAL A 200 14.77 -7.74 4.34
CA VAL A 200 14.45 -9.17 4.38
C VAL A 200 15.76 -9.96 4.26
N PRO A 201 16.04 -10.92 5.17
CA PRO A 201 17.27 -11.70 5.12
C PRO A 201 17.14 -12.78 4.05
N MET A 202 18.24 -13.11 3.37
CA MET A 202 18.29 -14.19 2.36
C MET A 202 18.10 -15.61 2.94
N GLY A 203 17.99 -15.74 4.26
CA GLY A 203 17.75 -16.98 4.98
C GLY A 203 17.43 -16.68 6.44
N THR A 204 17.29 -17.71 7.27
CA THR A 204 17.00 -17.51 8.69
C THR A 204 18.19 -16.85 9.40
N PRO A 205 18.03 -15.66 10.02
CA PRO A 205 19.09 -15.04 10.81
C PRO A 205 19.59 -15.97 11.91
N LYS A 206 20.92 -16.03 12.13
CA LYS A 206 21.51 -16.85 13.21
C LYS A 206 21.18 -16.32 14.61
N LYS A 207 21.02 -15.00 14.74
CA LYS A 207 20.66 -14.32 15.99
C LYS A 207 19.29 -13.68 15.82
N ARG A 208 18.47 -13.73 16.87
CA ARG A 208 17.18 -13.04 16.90
C ARG A 208 17.42 -11.55 16.72
N ARG A 209 16.74 -10.95 15.75
CA ARG A 209 16.87 -9.54 15.42
C ARG A 209 15.54 -8.83 15.63
N ARG A 210 15.59 -7.51 15.81
CA ARG A 210 14.41 -6.67 15.95
C ARG A 210 14.41 -5.61 14.85
N LEU A 211 13.26 -5.37 14.24
CA LEU A 211 13.03 -4.30 13.27
C LEU A 211 11.87 -3.44 13.75
N ILE A 212 12.06 -2.12 13.75
CA ILE A 212 11.04 -1.13 14.06
C ILE A 212 10.65 -0.45 12.76
N ILE A 213 9.41 -0.64 12.31
CA ILE A 213 8.92 -0.02 11.08
C ILE A 213 7.76 0.92 11.37
N ARG A 214 7.69 2.03 10.64
CA ARG A 214 6.53 2.94 10.68
C ARG A 214 5.73 2.75 9.41
N LEU A 215 4.50 2.29 9.55
CA LEU A 215 3.55 2.17 8.45
C LEU A 215 2.70 3.44 8.43
N VAL A 216 2.92 4.27 7.42
CA VAL A 216 2.40 5.65 7.32
C VAL A 216 1.28 5.74 6.30
N GLY A 217 0.26 6.53 6.60
CA GLY A 217 -0.91 6.70 5.73
C GLY A 217 -1.99 5.66 5.98
N ILE A 218 -2.06 5.11 7.20
CA ILE A 218 -3.05 4.11 7.59
C ILE A 218 -4.46 4.70 7.59
N GLU A 219 -5.32 4.07 6.81
CA GLU A 219 -6.74 4.35 6.69
C GLU A 219 -7.52 3.14 7.21
N ARG A 220 -8.12 2.36 6.32
CA ARG A 220 -8.92 1.17 6.63
C ARG A 220 -8.09 -0.04 7.07
N GLU A 221 -6.78 0.00 6.92
CA GLU A 221 -5.91 -1.12 7.30
C GLU A 221 -5.97 -1.43 8.81
N VAL A 222 -6.49 -0.50 9.61
CA VAL A 222 -6.80 -0.74 11.03
C VAL A 222 -7.85 -1.83 11.26
N ASP A 223 -8.70 -2.14 10.27
CA ASP A 223 -9.72 -3.20 10.39
C ASP A 223 -9.12 -4.63 10.28
N ILE A 224 -7.88 -4.73 9.81
CA ILE A 224 -7.24 -6.00 9.42
C ILE A 224 -5.89 -6.23 10.11
N LEU A 225 -5.68 -5.63 11.30
CA LEU A 225 -4.48 -5.85 12.12
C LEU A 225 -4.05 -7.33 12.21
N PRO A 226 -4.96 -8.30 12.43
CA PRO A 226 -4.59 -9.70 12.52
C PRO A 226 -3.86 -10.27 11.29
N LEU A 227 -4.17 -9.78 10.08
CA LEU A 227 -3.54 -10.24 8.85
C LEU A 227 -2.04 -9.95 8.79
N TYR A 228 -1.58 -8.92 9.49
CA TYR A 228 -0.15 -8.60 9.60
C TYR A 228 0.64 -9.64 10.40
N GLY A 229 -0.03 -10.57 11.12
CA GLY A 229 0.63 -11.72 11.73
C GLY A 229 1.36 -12.61 10.72
N GLU A 230 0.93 -12.60 9.44
CA GLU A 230 1.60 -13.32 8.35
C GLU A 230 3.08 -12.90 8.20
N LEU A 231 3.43 -11.64 8.54
CA LEU A 231 4.81 -11.16 8.50
C LEU A 231 5.74 -11.92 9.47
N ALA A 232 5.21 -12.50 10.55
CA ALA A 232 6.01 -13.31 11.48
C ALA A 232 6.45 -14.64 10.85
N LEU A 233 5.65 -15.19 9.92
CA LEU A 233 6.00 -16.38 9.14
C LEU A 233 7.00 -16.04 8.03
N LEU A 234 6.88 -14.84 7.44
CA LEU A 234 7.73 -14.36 6.35
C LEU A 234 9.11 -13.85 6.80
N LEU A 235 9.27 -13.54 8.08
CA LEU A 235 10.50 -13.00 8.66
C LEU A 235 10.96 -13.87 9.83
N PRO A 236 11.54 -15.05 9.56
CA PRO A 236 11.95 -15.96 10.62
C PRO A 236 13.02 -15.32 11.51
N ASN A 237 13.01 -15.69 12.79
CA ASN A 237 13.92 -15.18 13.83
C ASN A 237 14.00 -13.64 13.89
N THR A 238 12.89 -12.96 13.55
CA THR A 238 12.78 -11.50 13.53
C THR A 238 11.58 -11.05 14.35
N ASP A 239 11.81 -10.11 15.26
CA ASP A 239 10.76 -9.37 15.96
C ASP A 239 10.47 -8.07 15.19
N LEU A 240 9.24 -7.91 14.72
CA LEU A 240 8.79 -6.76 13.97
C LEU A 240 7.84 -5.92 14.83
N ASP A 241 8.29 -4.73 15.21
CA ASP A 241 7.43 -3.71 15.79
C ASP A 241 6.91 -2.78 14.70
N ILE A 242 5.63 -2.85 14.43
CA ILE A 242 4.95 -2.00 13.45
C ILE A 242 4.20 -0.90 14.19
N ILE A 243 4.52 0.35 13.86
CA ILE A 243 3.83 1.51 14.42
C ILE A 243 2.98 2.11 13.32
N PHE A 244 1.65 2.04 13.49
CA PHE A 244 0.68 2.57 12.53
C PHE A 244 0.48 4.07 12.74
N PHE A 245 0.59 4.85 11.66
CA PHE A 245 0.30 6.29 11.60
C PHE A 245 -0.69 6.56 10.49
N GLY A 246 -1.74 7.32 10.78
CA GLY A 246 -2.73 7.65 9.75
C GLY A 246 -4.03 8.24 10.28
N PRO A 247 -4.88 8.75 9.37
CA PRO A 247 -6.23 9.20 9.73
C PRO A 247 -7.08 8.09 10.36
N GLY A 248 -6.99 6.84 9.90
CA GLY A 248 -7.72 5.72 10.49
C GLY A 248 -7.32 5.45 11.94
N VAL A 249 -6.02 5.57 12.23
CA VAL A 249 -5.46 5.46 13.58
C VAL A 249 -5.96 6.58 14.49
N THR A 250 -5.90 7.82 14.00
CA THR A 250 -6.35 9.00 14.76
C THR A 250 -7.85 8.90 15.08
N GLY A 251 -8.66 8.52 14.09
CA GLY A 251 -10.10 8.36 14.22
C GLY A 251 -10.50 7.26 15.22
N ILE A 252 -9.83 6.10 15.20
CA ILE A 252 -10.12 5.04 16.19
C ILE A 252 -9.65 5.41 17.59
N LEU A 253 -8.47 6.02 17.76
CA LEU A 253 -7.99 6.45 19.07
C LEU A 253 -8.88 7.53 19.68
N GLN A 254 -9.44 8.43 18.87
CA GLN A 254 -10.40 9.43 19.34
C GLN A 254 -11.69 8.77 19.85
N ARG A 255 -12.23 7.78 19.13
CA ARG A 255 -13.44 7.05 19.54
C ARG A 255 -13.21 6.14 20.74
N ALA A 256 -12.00 5.63 20.92
CA ALA A 256 -11.59 4.85 22.08
C ALA A 256 -11.43 5.68 23.38
N LYS A 257 -11.45 7.02 23.31
CA LYS A 257 -11.35 7.89 24.50
C LYS A 257 -12.47 7.54 25.48
N GLY A 258 -12.10 7.24 26.71
CA GLY A 258 -13.05 6.82 27.76
C GLY A 258 -13.40 5.34 27.76
N GLN A 259 -12.81 4.53 26.86
CA GLN A 259 -13.01 3.08 26.79
C GLN A 259 -11.71 2.32 27.10
N PRO A 260 -11.23 2.28 28.36
CA PRO A 260 -9.88 1.81 28.69
C PRO A 260 -9.64 0.32 28.44
N ARG A 261 -10.69 -0.48 28.23
CA ARG A 261 -10.61 -1.94 28.02
C ARG A 261 -10.69 -2.36 26.55
N CYS A 262 -10.89 -1.43 25.61
CA CYS A 262 -10.91 -1.79 24.19
C CYS A 262 -9.50 -2.05 23.64
N LEU A 263 -9.42 -2.81 22.55
CA LEU A 263 -8.17 -3.13 21.85
C LEU A 263 -7.42 -1.86 21.46
N ALA A 264 -8.11 -0.83 20.96
CA ALA A 264 -7.50 0.44 20.55
C ALA A 264 -6.80 1.18 21.70
N SER A 265 -7.16 0.92 22.96
CA SER A 265 -6.50 1.49 24.15
C SER A 265 -5.29 0.68 24.62
N ALA A 266 -5.08 -0.53 24.08
CA ALA A 266 -3.94 -1.36 24.42
C ALA A 266 -2.63 -0.80 23.86
N LYS A 267 -1.52 -1.02 24.56
CA LYS A 267 -0.17 -0.63 24.08
C LYS A 267 0.14 -1.24 22.72
N ASN A 268 -0.14 -2.54 22.59
CA ASN A 268 -0.06 -3.27 21.34
C ASN A 268 -1.45 -3.87 21.07
N PRO A 269 -2.31 -3.23 20.27
CA PRO A 269 -3.64 -3.76 19.98
C PRO A 269 -3.60 -5.13 19.31
N TYR A 270 -2.49 -5.50 18.66
CA TYR A 270 -2.28 -6.84 18.13
C TYR A 270 -0.85 -7.32 18.37
N GLU A 271 -0.71 -8.60 18.71
CA GLU A 271 0.56 -9.30 18.87
C GLU A 271 0.38 -10.76 18.42
N TYR A 272 1.33 -11.25 17.62
CA TYR A 272 1.35 -12.64 17.18
C TYR A 272 2.80 -13.15 17.13
N THR A 273 3.01 -14.38 17.60
CA THR A 273 4.31 -15.06 17.53
C THR A 273 4.17 -16.32 16.70
N ALA A 274 4.97 -16.44 15.66
CA ALA A 274 5.01 -17.61 14.80
C ALA A 274 5.50 -18.85 15.57
N PRO A 275 5.12 -20.07 15.16
CA PRO A 275 5.65 -21.30 15.71
C PRO A 275 7.19 -21.35 15.64
N PRO A 276 7.87 -22.05 16.57
CA PRO A 276 9.32 -22.22 16.53
C PRO A 276 9.83 -22.82 15.22
N VAL A 277 9.07 -23.74 14.62
CA VAL A 277 9.39 -24.37 13.32
C VAL A 277 9.42 -23.37 12.16
N SER A 278 8.71 -22.24 12.27
CA SER A 278 8.73 -21.14 11.31
C SER A 278 9.70 -20.02 11.72
N GLY A 279 10.60 -20.30 12.68
CA GLY A 279 11.62 -19.36 13.15
C GLY A 279 11.21 -18.49 14.35
N GLY A 280 10.00 -18.64 14.89
CA GLY A 280 9.61 -18.03 16.17
C GLY A 280 9.59 -16.49 16.20
N GLY A 281 9.50 -15.85 15.03
CA GLY A 281 9.42 -14.39 14.92
C GLY A 281 8.12 -13.85 15.51
N THR A 282 8.12 -12.58 15.91
CA THR A 282 6.96 -11.93 16.52
C THR A 282 6.60 -10.67 15.76
N VAL A 283 5.31 -10.41 15.56
CA VAL A 283 4.78 -9.14 15.07
C VAL A 283 4.02 -8.46 16.20
N LYS A 284 4.36 -7.20 16.49
CA LYS A 284 3.64 -6.34 17.43
C LYS A 284 3.17 -5.10 16.69
N ILE A 285 1.90 -4.75 16.83
CA ILE A 285 1.33 -3.55 16.21
C ILE A 285 0.92 -2.58 17.30
N SER A 286 1.36 -1.33 17.16
CA SER A 286 0.96 -0.22 18.02
C SER A 286 0.32 0.90 17.19
N LEU A 287 -0.60 1.62 17.81
CA LEU A 287 -1.32 2.74 17.21
C LEU A 287 -0.71 4.05 17.69
N SER A 288 -0.19 4.86 16.77
CA SER A 288 0.42 6.13 17.13
C SER A 288 -0.61 7.19 17.50
N ASN A 289 -0.37 7.87 18.63
CA ASN A 289 -1.12 9.06 19.02
C ASN A 289 -0.41 10.37 18.64
N GLU A 290 0.70 10.30 17.89
CA GLU A 290 1.43 11.45 17.34
C GLU A 290 0.75 11.99 16.07
N GLY A 291 -0.58 11.94 15.99
CA GLY A 291 -1.35 12.48 14.87
C GLY A 291 -1.35 11.63 13.58
N PRO A 292 -2.09 12.11 12.56
CA PRO A 292 -2.38 11.33 11.35
C PRO A 292 -1.18 11.20 10.40
N PHE A 293 -0.14 12.01 10.55
CA PHE A 293 1.00 12.00 9.64
C PHE A 293 2.31 11.99 10.44
N TRP A 294 3.15 11.00 10.16
CA TRP A 294 4.46 10.91 10.76
C TRP A 294 5.37 12.03 10.24
N GLY A 295 6.04 12.75 11.13
CA GLY A 295 6.95 13.85 10.76
C GLY A 295 6.42 15.27 11.03
N ALA A 296 5.11 15.44 11.23
CA ALA A 296 4.50 16.74 11.56
C ALA A 296 4.83 17.24 12.99
N HIS A 297 5.37 16.37 13.85
CA HIS A 297 5.60 16.66 15.27
C HIS A 297 7.08 16.92 15.60
N ARG A 298 7.33 18.19 15.95
CA ARG A 298 8.48 18.81 16.65
C ARG A 298 9.54 17.84 17.19
N HIS A 299 10.75 17.97 16.66
CA HIS A 299 12.09 17.69 17.23
C HIS A 299 12.42 16.34 17.93
N ARG A 300 11.47 15.56 18.47
CA ARG A 300 11.70 14.25 19.10
C ARG A 300 10.41 13.42 19.08
N SER A 301 10.27 12.50 18.11
CA SER A 301 9.25 11.44 18.22
C SER A 301 9.52 10.66 19.51
N ARG A 302 8.46 10.30 20.23
CA ARG A 302 8.55 9.46 21.43
C ARG A 302 8.90 8.01 21.07
N TYR A 303 8.74 7.65 19.81
CA TYR A 303 9.12 6.34 19.28
C TYR A 303 10.61 6.32 18.87
N PRO A 304 11.30 5.19 19.06
CA PRO A 304 12.66 4.99 18.56
C PRO A 304 12.76 5.27 17.06
N THR A 305 13.94 5.71 16.60
CA THR A 305 14.24 5.82 15.17
C THR A 305 13.92 4.49 14.48
N PRO A 306 13.11 4.50 13.42
CA PRO A 306 12.68 3.28 12.77
C PRO A 306 13.78 2.80 11.81
N ASP A 307 13.83 1.49 11.60
CA ASP A 307 14.66 0.85 10.59
C ASP A 307 14.12 1.08 9.18
N ALA A 308 12.81 1.34 9.04
CA ALA A 308 12.19 1.72 7.78
C ALA A 308 10.88 2.49 7.96
N LEU A 309 10.58 3.31 6.95
CA LEU A 309 9.25 3.84 6.67
C LEU A 309 8.65 3.02 5.53
N ILE A 310 7.37 2.72 5.64
CA ILE A 310 6.61 2.01 4.62
C ILE A 310 5.28 2.76 4.44
N ALA A 311 4.83 2.95 3.21
CA ALA A 311 3.51 3.51 2.93
C ALA A 311 2.84 2.77 1.78
N CYS A 312 1.64 2.26 2.01
CA CYS A 312 0.86 1.60 0.97
C CYS A 312 -0.10 2.59 0.32
N ASN A 313 -0.21 2.59 -1.01
CA ASN A 313 -1.04 3.53 -1.77
C ASN A 313 -0.81 5.00 -1.38
N ALA A 314 0.46 5.38 -1.21
CA ALA A 314 0.83 6.61 -0.52
C ALA A 314 0.23 7.86 -1.18
N GLY A 315 0.22 7.93 -2.52
CA GLY A 315 -0.20 9.14 -3.22
C GLY A 315 0.62 10.34 -2.78
N LEU A 316 1.96 10.25 -2.85
CA LEU A 316 2.88 11.26 -2.28
C LEU A 316 2.55 12.71 -2.71
N GLY A 317 2.10 12.91 -3.95
CA GLY A 317 1.73 14.23 -4.47
C GLY A 317 0.29 14.67 -4.18
N ALA A 318 -0.53 13.79 -3.59
CA ALA A 318 -1.94 14.07 -3.32
C ALA A 318 -2.15 14.86 -2.02
N TYR A 319 -1.26 14.69 -1.03
CA TYR A 319 -1.38 15.32 0.29
C TYR A 319 -0.08 16.02 0.70
N PRO A 320 -0.12 17.32 1.10
CA PRO A 320 1.07 18.06 1.52
C PRO A 320 1.84 17.41 2.67
N ASN A 321 1.17 16.65 3.54
CA ASN A 321 1.79 15.98 4.69
C ASN A 321 2.88 14.96 4.29
N TRP A 322 2.88 14.46 3.05
CA TRP A 322 3.94 13.57 2.56
C TRP A 322 5.30 14.27 2.43
N TYR A 323 5.33 15.60 2.34
CA TYR A 323 6.59 16.34 2.35
C TYR A 323 7.33 16.16 3.68
N ASP A 324 6.62 16.14 4.82
CA ASP A 324 7.26 15.92 6.12
C ASP A 324 7.91 14.54 6.23
N VAL A 325 7.18 13.50 5.80
CA VAL A 325 7.68 12.11 5.78
C VAL A 325 8.91 11.99 4.89
N THR A 326 8.84 12.58 3.69
CA THR A 326 9.89 12.53 2.68
C THR A 326 11.15 13.28 3.13
N LEU A 327 10.99 14.50 3.66
CA LEU A 327 12.10 15.26 4.22
C LEU A 327 12.74 14.50 5.39
N ALA A 328 11.92 13.91 6.27
CA ALA A 328 12.41 13.10 7.37
C ALA A 328 13.18 11.86 6.95
N SER A 329 12.72 11.15 5.92
CA SER A 329 13.45 9.99 5.41
C SER A 329 14.82 10.37 4.88
N ILE A 330 14.89 11.46 4.10
CA ILE A 330 16.14 11.93 3.46
C ILE A 330 17.12 12.48 4.50
N THR A 331 16.70 13.41 5.35
CA THR A 331 17.64 14.09 6.26
C THR A 331 18.16 13.12 7.32
N ARG A 332 17.29 12.23 7.82
CA ARG A 332 17.62 11.28 8.88
C ARG A 332 18.16 9.95 8.36
N ASP A 333 18.30 9.80 7.05
CA ASP A 333 18.82 8.58 6.40
C ASP A 333 18.01 7.33 6.77
N ILE A 334 16.68 7.49 6.78
CA ILE A 334 15.75 6.41 7.10
C ILE A 334 15.27 5.78 5.77
N PRO A 335 15.46 4.46 5.57
CA PRO A 335 14.97 3.77 4.39
C PRO A 335 13.45 3.95 4.24
N PHE A 336 13.01 4.30 3.03
CA PHE A 336 11.60 4.56 2.76
C PHE A 336 11.20 3.99 1.41
N ALA A 337 10.19 3.12 1.40
CA ALA A 337 9.58 2.58 0.20
C ALA A 337 8.05 2.68 0.26
N ILE A 338 7.44 2.83 -0.90
CA ILE A 338 6.00 3.04 -1.04
C ILE A 338 5.39 2.15 -2.12
N THR A 339 4.07 1.99 -2.06
CA THR A 339 3.28 1.66 -3.25
C THR A 339 2.32 2.78 -3.65
N ASP A 340 1.82 2.71 -4.88
CA ASP A 340 0.72 3.54 -5.39
C ASP A 340 -0.19 2.70 -6.29
N TYR A 341 -1.34 3.27 -6.64
CA TYR A 341 -2.33 2.64 -7.48
C TYR A 341 -1.91 2.52 -8.95
N ARG A 342 -1.08 3.46 -9.40
CA ARG A 342 -0.73 3.68 -10.81
C ARG A 342 0.74 4.05 -10.97
N GLU A 343 1.38 3.50 -12.00
CA GLU A 343 2.75 3.88 -12.36
C GLU A 343 2.84 5.36 -12.66
N ILE A 344 1.89 5.90 -13.43
CA ILE A 344 1.90 7.33 -13.76
C ILE A 344 1.78 8.23 -12.53
N SER A 345 1.01 7.82 -11.51
CA SER A 345 0.95 8.53 -10.24
C SER A 345 2.33 8.58 -9.60
N LEU A 346 3.05 7.45 -9.53
CA LEU A 346 4.42 7.42 -9.01
C LEU A 346 5.38 8.28 -9.83
N GLN A 347 5.33 8.22 -11.16
CA GLN A 347 6.18 9.02 -12.04
C GLN A 347 5.97 10.52 -11.79
N ILE A 348 4.71 10.97 -11.71
CA ILE A 348 4.35 12.36 -11.42
C ILE A 348 4.79 12.73 -10.01
N ASN A 349 4.43 11.91 -9.02
CA ASN A 349 4.71 12.14 -7.61
C ASN A 349 6.22 12.23 -7.35
N ALA A 350 7.01 11.31 -7.91
CA ALA A 350 8.45 11.31 -7.76
C ALA A 350 9.09 12.55 -8.41
N LYS A 351 8.59 12.99 -9.57
CA LYS A 351 9.04 14.24 -10.18
C LYS A 351 8.68 15.47 -9.32
N LEU A 352 7.42 15.60 -8.93
CA LEU A 352 6.95 16.79 -8.20
C LEU A 352 7.52 16.85 -6.79
N VAL A 353 7.35 15.79 -6.00
CA VAL A 353 7.69 15.78 -4.58
C VAL A 353 9.20 15.69 -4.37
N LEU A 354 9.88 14.84 -5.15
CA LEU A 354 11.27 14.50 -4.85
C LEU A 354 12.30 15.33 -5.63
N ASN A 355 11.92 15.92 -6.76
CA ASN A 355 12.85 16.66 -7.62
C ASN A 355 12.51 18.15 -7.73
N ASP A 356 11.25 18.48 -8.03
CA ASP A 356 10.87 19.85 -8.37
C ASP A 356 10.55 20.68 -7.09
N ASN A 357 9.82 20.13 -6.13
CA ASN A 357 9.27 20.88 -4.98
C ASN A 357 9.99 20.62 -3.65
N LEU A 358 11.01 19.76 -3.59
CA LEU A 358 11.61 19.35 -2.32
C LEU A 358 12.21 20.53 -1.54
N MET A 359 12.81 21.51 -2.23
CA MET A 359 13.34 22.72 -1.60
C MET A 359 12.27 23.69 -1.12
N GLU A 360 11.23 23.89 -1.93
CA GLU A 360 10.07 24.68 -1.51
C GLU A 360 9.44 24.05 -0.28
N ALA A 361 9.24 22.73 -0.28
CA ALA A 361 8.74 21.99 0.86
C ALA A 361 9.63 22.14 2.11
N ARG A 362 10.97 22.09 1.95
CA ARG A 362 11.92 22.37 3.04
C ARG A 362 11.73 23.77 3.65
N GLN A 363 11.43 24.76 2.83
CA GLN A 363 11.20 26.14 3.26
C GLN A 363 9.81 26.31 3.89
N THR A 364 8.77 25.72 3.31
CA THR A 364 7.38 25.88 3.78
C THR A 364 7.11 25.04 5.03
N PHE A 365 7.34 23.73 4.97
CA PHE A 365 6.95 22.80 6.04
C PHE A 365 8.01 22.73 7.15
N TRP A 366 9.28 22.92 6.80
CA TRP A 366 10.41 22.71 7.70
C TRP A 366 11.18 23.99 8.08
N GLN A 367 10.68 25.20 7.78
CA GLN A 367 11.37 26.46 8.10
C GLN A 367 11.92 26.55 9.54
N HIS A 368 11.19 26.01 10.52
CA HIS A 368 11.57 26.09 11.93
C HIS A 368 12.48 24.94 12.39
N ILE A 369 12.69 23.93 11.56
CA ILE A 369 13.50 22.76 11.89
C ILE A 369 14.97 23.08 11.60
N LYS A 370 15.77 23.15 12.67
CA LYS A 370 17.23 23.23 12.57
C LYS A 370 17.80 21.85 12.25
N LEU A 371 18.41 21.71 11.08
CA LEU A 371 19.14 20.52 10.66
C LEU A 371 20.59 20.60 11.16
N THR A 372 21.15 19.46 11.53
CA THR A 372 22.59 19.32 11.74
C THR A 372 23.34 19.46 10.41
N PRO A 373 24.66 19.77 10.43
CA PRO A 373 25.45 19.85 9.20
C PRO A 373 25.38 18.57 8.34
N THR A 374 25.32 17.39 8.98
CA THR A 374 25.18 16.10 8.29
C THR A 374 23.81 15.95 7.62
N GLU A 375 22.74 16.33 8.31
CA GLU A 375 21.37 16.30 7.75
C GLU A 375 21.22 17.27 6.58
N GLU A 376 21.79 18.48 6.69
CA GLU A 376 21.78 19.46 5.61
C GLU A 376 22.57 18.93 4.40
N LYS A 377 23.75 18.35 4.61
CA LYS A 377 24.54 17.72 3.54
C LYS A 377 23.76 16.61 2.81
N ARG A 378 23.00 15.77 3.53
CA ARG A 378 22.16 14.74 2.90
C ARG A 378 21.08 15.33 2.02
N LEU A 379 20.38 16.37 2.50
CA LEU A 379 19.38 17.08 1.70
C LEU A 379 20.00 17.73 0.46
N GLN A 380 21.14 18.40 0.60
CA GLN A 380 21.85 18.98 -0.53
C GLN A 380 22.28 17.92 -1.54
N ASN A 381 22.90 16.82 -1.09
CA ASN A 381 23.27 15.71 -1.97
C ASN A 381 22.05 15.17 -2.75
N ARG A 382 20.91 15.03 -2.07
CA ARG A 382 19.66 14.60 -2.70
C ARG A 382 19.23 15.53 -3.83
N LEU A 383 19.32 16.85 -3.63
CA LEU A 383 18.91 17.86 -4.61
C LEU A 383 19.85 17.90 -5.82
N HIS A 384 21.16 17.77 -5.59
CA HIS A 384 22.17 17.77 -6.66
C HIS A 384 22.10 16.51 -7.53
N ALA A 385 21.81 15.35 -6.93
CA ALA A 385 21.88 14.08 -7.63
C ALA A 385 20.77 13.83 -8.66
N LYS A 386 19.70 14.66 -8.72
CA LYS A 386 18.47 14.41 -9.52
C LYS A 386 18.15 12.91 -9.58
N TYR A 387 17.88 12.35 -8.41
CA TYR A 387 17.81 10.91 -8.19
C TYR A 387 16.91 10.20 -9.22
N SER A 388 17.44 9.15 -9.83
CA SER A 388 16.66 8.23 -10.65
C SER A 388 15.95 7.23 -9.73
N TYR A 389 14.63 7.29 -9.74
CA TYR A 389 13.79 6.30 -9.09
C TYR A 389 13.54 5.14 -10.03
N LYS A 390 13.49 3.92 -9.49
CA LYS A 390 13.01 2.73 -10.19
C LYS A 390 11.61 2.45 -9.70
N ILE A 391 10.67 2.39 -10.64
CA ILE A 391 9.30 1.97 -10.38
C ILE A 391 9.14 0.55 -10.92
N GLY A 392 8.55 -0.31 -10.10
CA GLY A 392 8.22 -1.68 -10.48
C GLY A 392 6.73 -1.95 -10.31
N VAL A 393 6.23 -3.00 -10.95
CA VAL A 393 4.95 -3.59 -10.58
C VAL A 393 5.16 -4.34 -9.27
N ASN A 394 4.31 -4.09 -8.27
CA ASN A 394 4.34 -4.86 -7.04
C ASN A 394 3.65 -6.22 -7.29
N PRO A 395 4.38 -7.34 -7.19
CA PRO A 395 3.81 -8.66 -7.48
C PRO A 395 2.79 -9.13 -6.43
N PHE A 396 2.79 -8.50 -5.25
CA PHE A 396 1.80 -8.73 -4.20
C PHE A 396 0.78 -7.59 -4.12
N GLY A 397 0.63 -6.80 -5.19
CA GLY A 397 -0.50 -5.91 -5.36
C GLY A 397 -1.80 -6.70 -5.40
N ARG A 398 -2.91 -6.03 -5.13
CA ARG A 398 -4.24 -6.64 -5.24
C ARG A 398 -4.48 -7.08 -6.68
N LEU A 399 -4.94 -8.32 -6.84
CA LEU A 399 -5.01 -8.99 -8.14
C LEU A 399 -5.69 -8.16 -9.24
N GLY A 400 -5.05 -8.18 -10.40
CA GLY A 400 -5.55 -7.66 -11.66
C GLY A 400 -5.59 -6.14 -11.76
N PRO A 401 -5.59 -5.61 -12.99
CA PRO A 401 -6.03 -4.24 -13.17
C PRO A 401 -7.50 -4.17 -12.75
N GLN A 402 -7.84 -3.23 -11.89
CA GLN A 402 -9.19 -2.99 -11.38
C GLN A 402 -9.88 -1.90 -12.19
N SER A 403 -11.22 -1.94 -12.18
CA SER A 403 -12.05 -0.96 -12.88
C SER A 403 -11.85 0.45 -12.33
N ARG A 404 -12.00 1.42 -13.23
CA ARG A 404 -11.75 2.85 -12.96
C ARG A 404 -12.82 3.43 -12.03
N HIS A 405 -12.41 4.32 -11.13
CA HIS A 405 -13.33 5.21 -10.41
C HIS A 405 -13.08 6.70 -10.73
N ASP A 406 -12.05 7.02 -11.53
CA ASP A 406 -11.69 8.39 -11.90
C ASP A 406 -11.19 8.49 -13.35
N ASN A 407 -10.94 9.72 -13.80
CA ASN A 407 -10.51 10.04 -15.17
C ASN A 407 -8.99 9.90 -15.38
N ILE A 408 -8.23 9.33 -14.45
CA ILE A 408 -6.77 9.21 -14.60
C ILE A 408 -6.46 7.96 -15.44
N PRO A 409 -5.70 8.08 -16.54
CA PRO A 409 -5.43 6.95 -17.43
C PRO A 409 -4.44 5.91 -16.86
N GLY A 410 -4.42 4.73 -17.51
CA GLY A 410 -3.50 3.61 -17.23
C GLY A 410 -4.12 2.49 -16.39
N PRO A 411 -3.41 1.36 -16.19
CA PRO A 411 -3.85 0.27 -15.34
C PRO A 411 -3.79 0.69 -13.87
N TYR A 412 -4.86 0.37 -13.15
CA TYR A 412 -5.06 0.72 -11.74
C TYR A 412 -5.10 -0.55 -10.91
N ALA A 413 -4.34 -0.63 -9.82
CA ALA A 413 -4.48 -1.72 -8.85
C ALA A 413 -4.10 -1.23 -7.46
N VAL A 414 -4.85 -1.65 -6.43
CA VAL A 414 -4.48 -1.36 -5.03
C VAL A 414 -3.12 -2.00 -4.73
N ASN A 415 -2.18 -1.22 -4.20
CA ASN A 415 -0.77 -1.57 -4.06
C ASN A 415 -0.13 -2.03 -5.39
N GLY A 416 -0.54 -1.49 -6.54
CA GLY A 416 -0.16 -2.02 -7.86
C GLY A 416 1.30 -1.79 -8.24
N PHE A 417 1.89 -0.69 -7.80
CA PHE A 417 3.25 -0.30 -8.18
C PHE A 417 4.08 0.05 -6.96
N GLU A 418 5.38 -0.25 -6.99
CA GLU A 418 6.33 -0.04 -5.91
C GLU A 418 7.45 0.93 -6.30
N MET A 419 7.96 1.68 -5.32
CA MET A 419 9.09 2.60 -5.50
C MET A 419 9.86 2.79 -4.20
N VAL A 420 11.20 2.85 -4.31
CA VAL A 420 12.07 3.29 -3.22
C VAL A 420 12.23 4.81 -3.27
N VAL A 421 11.83 5.49 -2.20
CA VAL A 421 11.96 6.95 -2.02
C VAL A 421 13.33 7.29 -1.44
N THR A 422 13.75 6.55 -0.41
CA THR A 422 15.06 6.68 0.23
C THR A 422 15.67 5.29 0.38
N PRO A 423 16.77 4.97 -0.30
CA PRO A 423 17.39 3.64 -0.24
C PRO A 423 18.07 3.41 1.11
N VAL A 424 18.42 2.16 1.41
CA VAL A 424 19.31 1.86 2.54
C VAL A 424 20.71 2.38 2.23
N ASN A 425 21.26 3.18 3.14
CA ASN A 425 22.66 3.55 3.12
C ASN A 425 23.51 2.43 3.74
N LEU A 426 24.18 1.64 2.90
CA LEU A 426 25.02 0.53 3.34
C LEU A 426 26.33 0.98 3.99
N ALA A 427 26.68 2.27 3.95
CA ALA A 427 27.91 2.79 4.55
C ALA A 427 27.88 2.88 6.10
N HIS A 428 26.73 2.61 6.73
CA HIS A 428 26.52 2.76 8.17
C HIS A 428 26.05 1.47 8.89
N LYS A 429 26.10 0.31 8.24
CA LYS A 429 25.72 -0.99 8.85
C LYS A 429 26.91 -1.89 9.11
#